data_AF-A0A318NYB6-F1
#
_entry.id   AF-A0A318NYB6-F1
#
_cell.length_a   1.000
_cell.length_b   1.000
_cell.length_c   1.000
_cell.angle_alpha   90.00
_cell.angle_beta   90.00
_cell.angle_gamma   90.00
#
_symmetry.space_group_name_H-M   'P 1'
#
loop_
_entity.id
_entity.type
_entity.pdbx_description
1 polymer ?
#
loop_
_entity_poly.entity_id
_entity_poly.type
_entity_poly.pdbx_seq_one_letter_code
_entity_poly.pdbx_strand_id
1 'polypeptide(L)'
;MNKREVNVKTATRKSPERWEEGTVSIEIQAKKIIESVQNKLKEGYSISIAASSQYGQQIELRREGQMVWRAWTFEPDFIADLNQQIGFVKNAE
;
A
#
# COMPACT_ATOMS: atom_id res chain seq x y z
N MET A 1 53.75 -18.41 -16.49
CA MET A 1 52.52 -17.84 -17.10
C MET A 1 51.34 -18.34 -16.29
N ASN A 2 50.96 -17.60 -15.24
CA ASN A 2 49.98 -18.03 -14.25
C ASN A 2 48.68 -17.25 -14.42
N LYS A 3 47.57 -17.98 -14.30
CA LYS A 3 46.20 -17.53 -14.55
C LYS A 3 45.71 -16.62 -13.42
N ARG A 4 44.80 -15.73 -13.85
CA ARG A 4 44.08 -14.66 -13.15
C ARG A 4 43.36 -15.12 -11.88
N GLU A 5 43.39 -14.28 -10.85
CA GLU A 5 42.30 -14.18 -9.85
C GLU A 5 42.07 -12.70 -9.52
N VAL A 6 41.04 -12.12 -10.13
CA VAL A 6 40.53 -10.79 -9.76
C VAL A 6 39.48 -10.99 -8.68
N ASN A 7 39.82 -10.67 -7.44
CA ASN A 7 38.90 -10.75 -6.32
C ASN A 7 37.95 -9.53 -6.37
N VAL A 8 36.82 -9.68 -7.07
CA VAL A 8 35.75 -8.67 -7.06
C VAL A 8 35.10 -8.69 -5.69
N LYS A 9 35.53 -7.78 -4.81
CA LYS A 9 34.82 -7.47 -3.58
C LYS A 9 33.56 -6.67 -3.96
N THR A 10 32.48 -7.39 -4.22
CA THR A 10 31.14 -6.80 -4.36
C THR A 10 30.85 -5.97 -3.12
N ALA A 11 30.73 -4.66 -3.30
CA ALA A 11 30.37 -3.74 -2.24
C ALA A 11 29.07 -4.22 -1.58
N THR A 12 29.13 -4.49 -0.28
CA THR A 12 28.01 -4.70 0.61
C THR A 12 26.97 -3.61 0.37
N ARG A 13 25.88 -3.96 -0.30
CA ARG A 13 24.69 -3.11 -0.44
C ARG A 13 24.21 -2.85 0.98
N LYS A 14 24.37 -1.61 1.45
CA LYS A 14 23.84 -1.13 2.73
C LYS A 14 22.39 -1.61 2.88
N SER A 15 22.13 -2.38 3.92
CA SER A 15 20.77 -2.59 4.43
C SER A 15 20.15 -1.23 4.76
N PRO A 16 18.83 -1.05 4.53
CA PRO A 16 18.14 0.22 4.69
C PRO A 16 17.76 0.38 6.17
N GLU A 17 18.63 1.02 6.96
CA GLU A 17 18.31 1.35 8.35
C GLU A 17 17.91 2.81 8.46
N ARG A 18 16.62 3.01 8.78
CA ARG A 18 16.02 4.04 9.67
C ARG A 18 14.73 4.57 9.08
N TRP A 19 13.65 3.81 9.27
CA TRP A 19 12.33 4.41 9.39
C TRP A 19 12.02 4.52 10.88
N GLU A 20 11.88 5.76 11.31
CA GLU A 20 11.87 6.18 12.70
C GLU A 20 10.66 5.63 13.46
N GLU A 21 10.97 5.21 14.68
CA GLU A 21 10.07 4.85 15.76
C GLU A 21 9.16 6.04 16.08
N GLY A 22 7.88 5.96 15.70
CA GLY A 22 6.86 6.97 16.04
C GLY A 22 5.75 7.19 15.01
N THR A 23 5.96 6.83 13.75
CA THR A 23 4.90 6.87 12.73
C THR A 23 4.08 5.59 12.79
N VAL A 24 2.77 5.67 13.05
CA VAL A 24 1.88 4.53 12.81
C VAL A 24 2.07 4.11 11.35
N SER A 25 2.57 2.88 11.12
CA SER A 25 2.85 2.40 9.77
C SER A 25 1.65 2.64 8.86
N ILE A 26 1.88 3.21 7.68
CA ILE A 26 0.81 3.56 6.71
C ILE A 26 -0.11 2.37 6.45
N GLU A 27 0.43 1.14 6.46
CA GLU A 27 -0.35 -0.09 6.35
C GLU A 27 -1.34 -0.30 7.51
N ILE A 28 -0.94 -0.01 8.75
CA ILE A 28 -1.81 -0.10 9.93
C ILE A 28 -2.91 0.96 9.83
N GLN A 29 -2.56 2.18 9.38
CA GLN A 29 -3.55 3.23 9.15
C GLN A 29 -4.55 2.83 8.07
N ALA A 30 -4.08 2.31 6.93
CA ALA A 30 -4.91 1.84 5.83
C ALA A 30 -5.88 0.75 6.28
N LYS A 31 -5.39 -0.25 7.02
CA LYS A 31 -6.22 -1.33 7.60
C LYS A 31 -7.31 -0.77 8.50
N LYS A 32 -6.95 0.12 9.44
CA LYS A 32 -7.92 0.73 10.35
C LYS A 32 -9.00 1.52 9.60
N ILE A 33 -8.60 2.25 8.55
CA ILE A 33 -9.55 2.96 7.69
C ILE A 33 -10.50 1.97 7.02
N ILE A 34 -9.97 0.94 6.35
CA ILE A 34 -10.74 -0.11 5.67
C ILE A 34 -11.75 -0.75 6.62
N GLU A 35 -11.30 -1.24 7.78
CA GLU A 35 -12.15 -1.86 8.80
C GLU A 35 -13.26 -0.89 9.27
N SER A 36 -12.95 0.39 9.44
CA SER A 36 -13.91 1.39 9.92
C SER A 36 -14.98 1.79 8.90
N VAL A 37 -14.72 1.56 7.60
CA VAL A 37 -15.60 1.98 6.50
C VAL A 37 -16.31 0.81 5.83
N GLN A 38 -15.86 -0.43 6.02
CA GLN A 38 -16.38 -1.61 5.33
C GLN A 38 -17.90 -1.75 5.47
N ASN A 39 -18.45 -1.44 6.66
CA ASN A 39 -19.90 -1.48 6.93
C ASN A 39 -20.64 -0.16 6.61
N LYS A 40 -19.94 0.85 6.08
CA LYS A 40 -20.46 2.18 5.77
C LYS A 40 -20.41 2.50 4.28
N LEU A 41 -19.85 1.62 3.46
CA LEU A 41 -19.86 1.76 2.02
C LEU A 41 -21.30 1.58 1.51
N LYS A 42 -21.64 2.30 0.43
CA LYS A 42 -22.92 2.11 -0.25
C LYS A 42 -23.02 0.70 -0.81
N GLU A 43 -24.24 0.19 -0.96
CA GLU A 43 -24.51 -1.09 -1.59
C GLU A 43 -23.81 -1.22 -2.95
N GLY A 44 -23.30 -2.41 -3.24
CA GLY A 44 -22.51 -2.70 -4.44
C GLY A 44 -21.04 -2.29 -4.34
N TYR A 45 -20.64 -1.44 -3.39
CA TYR A 45 -19.23 -1.10 -3.19
C TYR A 45 -18.54 -2.01 -2.18
N SER A 46 -17.28 -2.32 -2.44
CA SER A 46 -16.41 -3.04 -1.51
C SER A 46 -14.99 -2.50 -1.55
N ILE A 47 -14.32 -2.54 -0.40
CA ILE A 47 -12.91 -2.14 -0.26
C ILE A 47 -12.14 -3.26 0.43
N SER A 48 -10.97 -3.60 -0.09
CA SER A 48 -10.13 -4.69 0.46
C SER A 48 -8.65 -4.51 0.13
N ILE A 49 -7.80 -5.29 0.81
CA ILE A 49 -6.40 -5.47 0.43
C ILE A 49 -6.36 -6.50 -0.70
N ALA A 50 -5.92 -6.09 -1.89
CA ALA A 50 -5.85 -6.95 -3.07
C ALA A 50 -4.51 -7.69 -3.18
N ALA A 51 -3.42 -7.05 -2.77
CA ALA A 51 -2.08 -7.64 -2.82
C ALA A 51 -1.20 -7.14 -1.67
N SER A 52 -0.11 -7.86 -1.38
CA SER A 52 0.91 -7.44 -0.42
C SER A 52 2.29 -7.75 -0.99
N SER A 53 3.24 -6.88 -0.72
CA SER A 53 4.65 -6.98 -1.14
C SER A 53 5.56 -6.60 0.01
N GLN A 54 6.87 -6.77 -0.16
CA GLN A 54 7.88 -6.31 0.80
C GLN A 54 7.90 -4.79 1.01
N TYR A 55 7.27 -4.02 0.11
CA TYR A 55 7.26 -2.56 0.12
C TYR A 55 5.93 -1.97 0.61
N GLY A 56 4.87 -2.79 0.69
CA GLY A 56 3.54 -2.30 1.05
C GLY A 56 2.40 -3.16 0.55
N GLN A 57 1.19 -2.70 0.81
CA GLN A 57 -0.06 -3.37 0.45
C GLN A 57 -0.78 -2.60 -0.67
N GLN A 58 -1.44 -3.32 -1.57
CA GLN A 58 -2.32 -2.71 -2.55
C GLN A 58 -3.74 -2.74 -2.02
N ILE A 59 -4.37 -1.58 -1.95
CA ILE A 59 -5.79 -1.45 -1.60
C ILE A 59 -6.58 -1.31 -2.89
N GLU A 60 -7.73 -1.97 -2.92
CA GLU A 60 -8.65 -1.92 -4.05
C GLU A 60 -10.06 -1.57 -3.58
N LEU A 61 -10.70 -0.70 -4.37
CA LEU A 61 -12.10 -0.36 -4.27
C LEU A 61 -12.82 -0.89 -5.52
N ARG A 62 -13.91 -1.62 -5.30
CA ARG A 62 -14.76 -2.19 -6.35
C ARG A 62 -16.19 -1.66 -6.24
N ARG A 63 -16.88 -1.61 -7.38
CA ARG A 63 -18.33 -1.42 -7.51
C ARG A 63 -18.89 -2.58 -8.33
N GLU A 64 -19.83 -3.33 -7.78
CA GLU A 64 -20.49 -4.46 -8.44
C GLU A 64 -19.48 -5.47 -9.03
N GLY A 65 -18.37 -5.69 -8.32
CA GLY A 65 -17.28 -6.58 -8.73
C GLY A 65 -16.26 -5.94 -9.71
N GLN A 66 -16.55 -4.77 -10.27
CA GLN A 66 -15.65 -4.03 -11.15
C GLN A 66 -14.68 -3.17 -10.35
N MET A 67 -13.39 -3.20 -10.70
CA MET A 67 -12.36 -2.36 -10.10
C MET A 67 -12.59 -0.90 -10.50
N VAL A 68 -12.82 -0.03 -9.52
CA VAL A 68 -13.00 1.42 -9.76
C VAL A 68 -11.80 2.24 -9.32
N TRP A 69 -11.05 1.76 -8.32
CA TRP A 69 -9.83 2.41 -7.86
C TRP A 69 -8.88 1.40 -7.21
N ARG A 70 -7.58 1.66 -7.30
CA ARG A 70 -6.54 0.94 -6.57
C ARG A 70 -5.33 1.83 -6.34
N ALA A 71 -4.60 1.62 -5.25
CA ALA A 71 -3.32 2.24 -5.00
C ALA A 71 -2.47 1.41 -4.04
N TRP A 72 -1.14 1.55 -4.11
CA TRP A 72 -0.21 0.98 -3.15
C TRP A 72 0.03 1.88 -1.95
N THR A 73 0.19 1.32 -0.75
CA THR A 73 0.45 2.06 0.48
C THR A 73 1.77 2.84 0.49
N PHE A 74 2.70 2.52 -0.42
CA PHE A 74 3.96 3.26 -0.57
C PHE A 74 3.86 4.41 -1.57
N GLU A 75 2.74 4.56 -2.28
CA GLU A 75 2.54 5.69 -3.18
C GLU A 75 2.48 6.99 -2.36
N PRO A 76 3.03 8.10 -2.91
CA PRO A 76 2.85 9.40 -2.29
C PRO A 76 1.36 9.72 -2.19
N ASP A 77 0.96 10.42 -1.11
CA ASP A 77 -0.42 10.85 -0.88
C ASP A 77 -1.48 9.74 -0.77
N PHE A 78 -1.06 8.47 -0.69
CA PHE A 78 -1.96 7.31 -0.62
C PHE A 78 -3.12 7.47 0.39
N ILE A 79 -2.83 7.98 1.59
CA ILE A 79 -3.86 8.16 2.64
C ILE A 79 -4.86 9.27 2.26
N ALA A 80 -4.40 10.35 1.62
CA ALA A 80 -5.27 11.43 1.18
C ALA A 80 -6.22 10.93 0.08
N ASP A 81 -5.67 10.22 -0.91
CA ASP A 81 -6.44 9.63 -2.01
C ASP A 81 -7.44 8.59 -1.49
N LEU A 82 -7.02 7.70 -0.59
CA LEU A 82 -7.89 6.70 0.02
C LEU A 82 -9.09 7.35 0.73
N ASN A 83 -8.85 8.39 1.54
CA ASN A 83 -9.93 9.10 2.24
C ASN A 83 -10.87 9.81 1.26
N GLN A 84 -10.34 10.37 0.17
CA GLN A 84 -11.13 11.00 -0.87
C GLN A 84 -12.05 9.98 -1.56
N GLN A 85 -11.52 8.83 -1.97
CA GLN A 85 -12.28 7.76 -2.61
C GLN A 85 -13.37 7.21 -1.68
N ILE A 86 -13.05 6.98 -0.41
CA ILE A 86 -14.03 6.59 0.60
C ILE A 86 -15.13 7.66 0.74
N GLY A 87 -14.76 8.93 0.75
CA GLY A 87 -15.69 10.05 0.79
C GLY A 87 -16.67 10.02 -0.39
N PHE A 88 -16.18 9.78 -1.60
CA PHE A 88 -17.03 9.65 -2.79
C PHE A 88 -17.96 8.44 -2.70
N VAL A 89 -17.44 7.27 -2.32
CA VAL A 89 -18.23 6.02 -2.29
C VAL A 89 -19.35 6.07 -1.25
N LYS A 90 -19.07 6.65 -0.08
CA LYS A 90 -20.06 6.77 1.01
C LYS A 90 -21.21 7.70 0.64
N ASN A 91 -20.99 8.67 -0.26
CA ASN A 91 -21.97 9.68 -0.64
C ASN A 91 -22.45 9.53 -2.10
N ALA A 92 -22.11 8.43 -2.78
CA ALA A 92 -22.56 8.21 -4.15
C ALA A 92 -24.11 8.15 -4.17
N GLU A 93 -24.77 8.92 -5.02
CA GLU A 93 -26.24 8.95 -5.19
C GLU A 93 -26.77 7.78 -6.02
#